data_AF-A0A8T4VUM5-F1
#
_entry.id   AF-A0A8T4VUM5-F1
#
_cell.length_a   1.000
_cell.length_b   1.000
_cell.length_c   1.000
_cell.angle_alpha   90.00
_cell.angle_beta   90.00
_cell.angle_gamma   90.00
#
_symmetry.space_group_name_H-M   'P 1'
#
loop_
_entity.id
_entity.type
_entity.pdbx_description
1 polymer ?
#
loop_
_entity_poly.entity_id
_entity_poly.type
_entity_poly.pdbx_seq_one_letter_code
_entity_poly.pdbx_strand_id
1 'polypeptide(L)'
;MDATWKAGLLVVVILALAVGVIAYNWYAPGEGDGAPGSLVLSPATLTLTEGASTELQLSFTAGDGTPIAAAVSWNINASGGTGALRCAPETNASGLLNATYDAPADVDVRMHNVTIEARATWQRETYVARARVGIVPTVRETAVAVSAERATMTAGETVTFTASLRMRSDEGWRPLAGQPLAWTFFDPGGSELQPLRTGTAVTDTAGKAAMPFFISDVNETMEVLCWVRMAENLSGDLEYEGCDCTSSLTVQPETPGTFPVVLVHGWVGSVADSLLNYTWWNLTQRLQRQGHVILDFDTSTPGVQYLRYSPGWSDHHIPWVAARVSDAIQHALVMNGYSPDQTIDIVSHSMGGLISRFMAEHPGADVDYWNSSWQPGDEGTPWYGDGDVDIAVGGRQIDDLVMVGTPNHGVPPNIDDRLLDMLSYLPIPWWACQTQDMVYHSTFLEAMGYRGCDIVDYHAIGTDIGFTIGEPQDFDGDGVNHTTDGLVPTESPYLEGCPLYIVSGKAWPMGDDDHISQMAVNGEVHRYIIDILA
;
A
#
# COMPACT_ATOMS: atom_id res chain seq x y z
N MET A 1 -14.72 72.21 86.31
CA MET A 1 -14.05 70.98 85.85
C MET A 1 -14.03 71.00 84.33
N ASP A 2 -13.55 72.08 83.74
CA ASP A 2 -12.14 72.46 83.49
C ASP A 2 -11.50 71.69 82.33
N ALA A 3 -11.45 72.41 81.21
CA ALA A 3 -10.99 72.03 79.88
C ALA A 3 -9.47 71.79 79.77
N THR A 4 -8.76 71.68 80.89
CA THR A 4 -7.29 71.63 80.96
C THR A 4 -6.70 70.27 80.60
N TRP A 5 -7.41 69.16 80.86
CA TRP A 5 -6.90 67.82 80.51
C TRP A 5 -7.02 67.47 79.02
N LYS A 6 -8.02 68.05 78.32
CA LYS A 6 -8.20 67.85 76.87
C LYS A 6 -7.10 68.53 76.04
N ALA A 7 -6.54 69.64 76.53
CA ALA A 7 -5.41 70.33 75.88
C ALA A 7 -4.08 69.55 76.06
N GLY A 8 -3.85 68.95 77.23
CA GLY A 8 -2.63 68.16 77.49
C GLY A 8 -2.56 66.87 76.67
N LEU A 9 -3.69 66.16 76.51
CA LEU A 9 -3.75 64.93 75.71
C LEU A 9 -3.52 65.22 74.21
N LEU A 10 -4.04 66.35 73.71
CA LEU A 10 -3.88 66.76 72.31
C LEU A 10 -2.40 67.06 71.99
N VAL A 11 -1.68 67.73 72.89
CA VAL A 11 -0.25 68.04 72.70
C VAL A 11 0.60 66.78 72.67
N VAL A 12 0.32 65.79 73.53
CA VAL A 12 1.07 64.52 73.56
C VAL A 12 0.82 63.69 72.31
N VAL A 13 -0.42 63.66 71.80
CA VAL A 13 -0.75 62.95 70.54
C VAL A 13 -0.12 63.63 69.34
N ILE A 14 -0.10 64.98 69.30
CA ILE A 14 0.56 65.74 68.23
C ILE A 14 2.08 65.54 68.29
N LEU A 15 2.70 65.51 69.47
CA LEU A 15 4.14 65.24 69.60
C LEU A 15 4.48 63.80 69.21
N ALA A 16 3.67 62.82 69.60
CA ALA A 16 3.88 61.43 69.23
C ALA A 16 3.70 61.19 67.73
N LEU A 17 2.75 61.87 67.09
CA LEU A 17 2.58 61.88 65.63
C LEU A 17 3.75 62.59 64.93
N ALA A 18 4.21 63.72 65.45
CA ALA A 18 5.36 64.44 64.89
C ALA A 18 6.66 63.62 64.99
N VAL A 19 6.91 62.97 66.14
CA VAL A 19 8.06 62.06 66.32
C VAL A 19 7.92 60.82 65.45
N GLY A 20 6.71 60.27 65.29
CA GLY A 20 6.42 59.16 64.39
C GLY A 20 6.64 59.51 62.91
N VAL A 21 6.24 60.72 62.48
CA VAL A 21 6.46 61.22 61.11
C VAL A 21 7.94 61.52 60.87
N ILE A 22 8.65 62.10 61.85
CA ILE A 22 10.09 62.35 61.75
C ILE A 22 10.87 61.04 61.73
N ALA A 23 10.52 60.06 62.57
CA ALA A 23 11.16 58.75 62.55
C ALA A 23 10.87 57.97 61.26
N TYR A 24 9.63 58.03 60.73
CA TYR A 24 9.26 57.43 59.45
C TYR A 24 9.97 58.09 58.26
N ASN A 25 10.12 59.42 58.27
CA ASN A 25 10.84 60.15 57.22
C ASN A 25 12.37 60.02 57.32
N TRP A 26 12.93 59.76 58.51
CA TRP A 26 14.38 59.52 58.65
C TRP A 26 14.78 58.07 58.39
N TYR A 27 13.87 57.11 58.60
CA TYR A 27 14.09 55.70 58.28
C TYR A 27 13.55 55.29 56.90
N ALA A 28 12.88 56.18 56.17
CA ALA A 28 12.65 55.98 54.75
C ALA A 28 14.03 55.84 54.09
N PRO A 29 14.38 54.65 53.57
CA PRO A 29 15.63 54.50 52.83
C PRO A 29 15.50 55.47 51.66
N GLY A 30 16.46 56.39 51.52
CA GLY A 30 16.46 57.33 50.41
C GLY A 30 16.24 56.55 49.11
N GLU A 31 15.14 56.84 48.42
CA GLU A 31 15.01 56.57 47.00
C GLU A 31 16.14 57.36 46.35
N GLY A 32 17.30 56.70 46.20
CA GLY A 32 18.28 57.19 45.25
C GLY A 32 17.56 57.18 43.92
N ASP A 33 17.43 58.37 43.32
CA ASP A 33 17.21 58.54 41.89
C ASP A 33 18.37 57.84 41.17
N GLY A 34 18.29 56.51 41.07
CA GLY A 34 19.14 55.70 40.23
C GLY A 34 18.65 55.91 38.81
N ALA A 35 19.49 56.51 37.96
CA ALA A 35 19.19 56.61 36.54
C ALA A 35 18.83 55.20 36.00
N PRO A 36 17.71 55.01 35.28
CA PRO A 36 17.22 53.69 34.91
C PRO A 36 18.28 52.94 34.09
N GLY A 37 18.57 51.69 34.47
CA GLY A 37 19.48 50.84 33.73
C GLY A 37 18.90 50.39 32.38
N SER A 38 19.77 50.01 31.45
CA SER A 38 19.39 49.43 30.16
C SER A 38 20.19 48.15 29.93
N LEU A 39 19.47 47.02 29.83
CA LEU A 39 20.02 45.72 29.49
C LEU A 39 19.61 45.37 28.06
N VAL A 40 20.58 45.21 27.17
CA VAL A 40 20.35 44.97 25.74
C VAL A 40 21.12 43.73 25.31
N LEU A 41 20.43 42.81 24.64
CA LEU A 41 21.01 41.62 24.04
C LEU A 41 20.96 41.78 22.51
N SER A 42 22.10 41.63 21.86
CA SER A 42 22.26 41.81 20.41
C SER A 42 22.92 40.58 19.76
N PRO A 43 22.43 40.12 18.59
CA PRO A 43 21.21 40.57 17.93
C PRO A 43 19.94 40.11 18.67
N ALA A 44 18.88 40.92 18.63
CA ALA A 44 17.60 40.61 19.28
C ALA A 44 16.77 39.56 18.52
N THR A 45 17.02 39.38 17.22
CA THR A 45 16.40 38.35 16.39
C THR A 45 17.41 37.85 15.38
N LEU A 46 17.51 36.54 15.22
CA LEU A 46 18.39 35.90 14.26
C LEU A 46 17.85 34.53 13.81
N THR A 47 18.38 34.01 12.71
CA THR A 47 18.08 32.67 12.21
C THR A 47 19.37 31.88 12.05
N LEU A 48 19.38 30.63 12.52
CA LEU A 48 20.51 29.69 12.41
C LEU A 48 20.04 28.42 11.72
N THR A 49 20.95 27.74 11.04
CA THR A 49 20.77 26.31 10.75
C THR A 49 21.01 25.50 12.03
N GLU A 50 20.41 24.33 12.12
CA GLU A 50 20.72 23.37 13.19
C GLU A 50 22.24 23.11 13.33
N GLY A 51 22.66 22.81 14.55
CA GLY A 51 24.06 22.59 14.90
C GLY A 51 24.98 23.82 14.77
N ALA A 52 24.52 24.93 14.19
CA ALA A 52 25.32 26.15 14.06
C ALA A 52 25.39 26.93 15.38
N SER A 53 26.43 27.75 15.49
CA SER A 53 26.65 28.61 16.64
C SER A 53 26.65 30.08 16.25
N THR A 54 26.24 30.94 17.18
CA THR A 54 26.34 32.40 17.02
C THR A 54 26.86 33.05 18.30
N GLU A 55 27.49 34.21 18.15
CA GLU A 55 27.78 35.08 19.27
C GLU A 55 26.59 35.99 19.58
N LEU A 56 26.33 36.17 20.86
CA LEU A 56 25.39 37.12 21.43
C LEU A 56 26.16 38.07 22.34
N GLN A 57 25.93 39.37 22.19
CA GLN A 57 26.52 40.39 23.04
C GLN A 57 25.46 40.99 23.95
N LEU A 58 25.70 40.92 25.25
CA LEU A 58 24.91 41.58 26.27
C LEU A 58 25.61 42.85 26.70
N SER A 59 24.89 43.97 26.69
CA SER A 59 25.36 45.26 27.20
C SER A 59 24.47 45.71 28.36
N PHE A 60 25.09 46.09 29.47
CA PHE A 60 24.40 46.64 30.63
C PHE A 60 24.98 48.00 31.00
N THR A 61 24.17 49.05 30.86
CA THR A 61 24.57 50.44 31.15
C THR A 61 23.55 51.14 32.04
N ALA A 62 23.99 52.03 32.91
CA ALA A 62 23.12 52.95 33.63
C ALA A 62 22.53 54.01 32.69
N GLY A 63 21.52 54.75 33.13
CA GLY A 63 20.83 55.75 32.31
C GLY A 63 21.71 56.92 31.84
N ASP A 64 22.90 57.11 32.42
CA ASP A 64 23.92 58.08 32.01
C ASP A 64 24.98 57.48 31.06
N GLY A 65 24.84 56.20 30.67
CA GLY A 65 25.77 55.47 29.81
C GLY A 65 26.93 54.80 30.55
N THR A 66 26.99 54.90 31.89
CA THR A 66 28.04 54.24 32.69
C THR A 66 27.90 52.72 32.61
N PRO A 67 28.97 51.96 32.33
CA PRO A 67 28.90 50.50 32.28
C PRO A 67 28.63 49.86 33.65
N ILE A 68 27.80 48.81 33.67
CA ILE A 68 27.44 48.08 34.89
C ILE A 68 28.05 46.68 34.84
N ALA A 69 28.91 46.36 35.81
CA ALA A 69 29.35 44.99 36.09
C ALA A 69 28.34 44.31 37.03
N ALA A 70 27.65 43.28 36.55
CA ALA A 70 26.63 42.55 37.31
C ALA A 70 26.58 41.07 36.91
N ALA A 71 26.19 40.22 37.85
CA ALA A 71 25.89 38.82 37.59
C ALA A 71 24.65 38.68 36.67
N VAL A 72 24.77 37.79 35.69
CA VAL A 72 23.73 37.54 34.70
C VAL A 72 23.25 36.10 34.84
N SER A 73 21.94 35.93 34.98
CA SER A 73 21.28 34.64 34.89
C SER A 73 20.64 34.46 33.52
N TRP A 74 20.81 33.28 32.93
CA TRP A 74 20.32 32.97 31.60
C TRP A 74 19.21 31.92 31.68
N ASN A 75 18.18 32.09 30.86
CA ASN A 75 17.15 31.09 30.65
C ASN A 75 16.92 30.89 29.15
N ILE A 76 16.85 29.63 28.72
CA ILE A 76 16.62 29.25 27.32
C ILE A 76 15.32 28.46 27.27
N ASN A 77 14.35 28.95 26.51
CA ASN A 77 13.03 28.35 26.41
C ASN A 77 12.71 27.97 24.97
N ALA A 78 12.25 26.73 24.77
CA ALA A 78 11.76 26.20 23.50
C ALA A 78 10.74 25.08 23.78
N SER A 79 9.94 24.69 22.77
CA SER A 79 9.03 23.54 22.87
C SER A 79 9.74 22.18 22.76
N GLY A 80 11.02 22.18 22.41
CA GLY A 80 11.86 20.99 22.19
C GLY A 80 13.30 21.27 22.61
N GLY A 81 14.27 20.74 21.85
CA GLY A 81 15.70 20.97 22.10
C GLY A 81 16.02 22.46 22.25
N THR A 82 16.68 22.86 23.33
CA THR A 82 16.99 24.26 23.62
C THR A 82 18.36 24.71 23.09
N GLY A 83 19.24 23.75 22.76
CA GLY A 83 20.64 24.02 22.45
C GLY A 83 21.45 24.28 23.73
N ALA A 84 22.58 24.96 23.61
CA ALA A 84 23.45 25.29 24.74
C ALA A 84 23.94 26.73 24.67
N LEU A 85 24.19 27.34 25.83
CA LEU A 85 24.81 28.66 25.92
C LEU A 85 26.11 28.56 26.70
N ARG A 86 27.19 29.08 26.12
CA ARG A 86 28.53 29.16 26.73
C ARG A 86 28.87 30.62 27.01
N CYS A 87 28.97 31.01 28.27
CA CYS A 87 29.25 32.40 28.65
C CYS A 87 29.94 32.53 30.01
N ALA A 88 30.52 33.72 30.26
CA ALA A 88 30.97 34.12 31.59
C ALA A 88 29.75 34.41 32.52
N PRO A 89 29.91 34.36 33.86
CA PRO A 89 28.80 34.57 34.78
C PRO A 89 28.40 36.05 34.98
N GLU A 90 29.25 37.00 34.61
CA GLU A 90 29.06 38.43 34.91
C GLU A 90 29.53 39.33 33.74
N THR A 91 28.94 40.51 33.61
CA THR A 91 29.43 41.55 32.69
C THR A 91 30.78 42.07 33.15
N ASN A 92 31.67 42.36 32.20
CA ASN A 92 33.02 42.86 32.48
C ASN A 92 33.01 44.32 32.94
N ALA A 93 34.19 44.89 33.23
CA ALA A 93 34.34 46.29 33.65
C ALA A 93 33.86 47.33 32.61
N SER A 94 33.62 46.90 31.37
CA SER A 94 33.02 47.72 30.30
C SER A 94 31.52 47.45 30.12
N GLY A 95 30.88 46.73 31.05
CA GLY A 95 29.45 46.42 31.03
C GLY A 95 29.05 45.45 29.92
N LEU A 96 30.01 44.70 29.37
CA LEU A 96 29.80 43.78 28.24
C LEU A 96 29.98 42.33 28.67
N LEU A 97 29.19 41.45 28.07
CA LEU A 97 29.34 39.99 28.17
C LEU A 97 29.08 39.38 26.80
N ASN A 98 30.04 38.59 26.31
CA ASN A 98 29.88 37.79 25.11
C ASN A 98 29.46 36.37 25.51
N ALA A 99 28.41 35.88 24.87
CA ALA A 99 27.91 34.52 25.02
C ALA A 99 27.91 33.85 23.65
N THR A 100 28.22 32.56 23.59
CA THR A 100 28.07 31.76 22.39
C THR A 100 26.85 30.87 22.57
N TYR A 101 25.86 31.01 21.68
CA TYR A 101 24.72 30.12 21.61
C TYR A 101 24.99 29.05 20.54
N ASP A 102 24.83 27.79 20.93
CA ASP A 102 24.92 26.61 20.07
C ASP A 102 23.50 26.07 19.86
N ALA A 103 23.02 26.08 18.62
CA ALA A 103 21.71 25.53 18.27
C ALA A 103 21.65 24.01 18.61
N PRO A 104 20.45 23.45 18.86
CA PRO A 104 20.26 22.01 18.87
C PRO A 104 20.83 21.39 17.59
N ALA A 105 21.38 20.18 17.71
CA ALA A 105 21.98 19.48 16.58
C ALA A 105 20.97 18.98 15.54
N ASP A 106 19.69 18.93 15.91
CA ASP A 106 18.60 18.32 15.13
C ASP A 106 17.27 19.00 15.50
N VAL A 107 16.42 19.30 14.49
CA VAL A 107 15.11 19.96 14.66
C VAL A 107 14.04 19.44 13.69
N ASP A 108 13.06 18.70 14.22
CA ASP A 108 12.00 18.06 13.40
C ASP A 108 10.93 19.00 12.78
N VAL A 109 11.19 20.31 12.70
CA VAL A 109 10.24 21.32 12.21
C VAL A 109 10.94 22.37 11.36
N ARG A 110 10.27 22.85 10.30
CA ARG A 110 10.82 23.86 9.38
C ARG A 110 11.30 25.16 10.05
N MET A 111 10.79 25.47 11.23
CA MET A 111 11.22 26.61 12.03
C MET A 111 11.03 26.31 13.51
N HIS A 112 12.13 26.00 14.20
CA HIS A 112 12.14 25.79 15.64
C HIS A 112 12.49 27.08 16.38
N ASN A 113 11.59 27.57 17.22
CA ASN A 113 11.75 28.88 17.88
C ASN A 113 12.33 28.72 19.28
N VAL A 114 13.48 29.36 19.51
CA VAL A 114 14.15 29.43 20.81
C VAL A 114 14.17 30.87 21.32
N THR A 115 13.80 31.06 22.59
CA THR A 115 13.91 32.36 23.28
C THR A 115 15.01 32.30 24.32
N ILE A 116 16.04 33.14 24.15
CA ILE A 116 17.15 33.30 25.09
C ILE A 116 16.86 34.56 25.91
N GLU A 117 16.82 34.41 27.23
CA GLU A 117 16.53 35.49 28.16
C GLU A 117 17.72 35.70 29.11
N ALA A 118 18.26 36.90 29.12
CA ALA A 118 19.28 37.35 30.07
C ALA A 118 18.61 38.19 31.15
N ARG A 119 18.90 37.91 32.42
CA ARG A 119 18.41 38.67 33.57
C ARG A 119 19.57 39.13 34.44
N ALA A 120 19.61 40.42 34.76
CA ALA A 120 20.57 41.01 35.68
C ALA A 120 19.84 41.86 36.72
N THR A 121 20.30 41.81 37.96
CA THR A 121 19.74 42.61 39.06
C THR A 121 20.72 43.70 39.46
N TRP A 122 20.28 44.95 39.39
CA TRP A 122 21.07 46.12 39.77
C TRP A 122 20.18 47.08 40.56
N GLN A 123 20.70 47.62 41.67
CA GLN A 123 19.95 48.53 42.56
C GLN A 123 18.55 48.00 42.98
N ARG A 124 18.43 46.68 43.20
CA ARG A 124 17.18 45.96 43.55
C ARG A 124 16.12 45.90 42.45
N GLU A 125 16.43 46.36 41.25
CA GLU A 125 15.60 46.16 40.05
C GLU A 125 16.17 45.03 39.18
N THR A 126 15.28 44.25 38.57
CA THR A 126 15.65 43.19 37.63
C THR A 126 15.38 43.64 36.21
N TYR A 127 16.44 43.65 35.40
CA TYR A 127 16.39 43.97 33.98
C TYR A 127 16.40 42.68 33.18
N VAL A 128 15.64 42.67 32.08
CA VAL A 128 15.48 41.48 31.22
C VAL A 128 15.73 41.87 29.78
N ALA A 129 16.65 41.17 29.12
CA ALA A 129 16.88 41.25 27.69
C ALA A 129 16.56 39.90 27.04
N ARG A 130 16.01 39.94 25.83
CA ARG A 130 15.61 38.73 25.09
C ARG A 130 16.18 38.74 23.68
N ALA A 131 16.62 37.57 23.24
CA ALA A 131 16.89 37.26 21.85
C ALA A 131 15.96 36.14 21.40
N ARG A 132 15.44 36.26 20.18
CA ARG A 132 14.65 35.22 19.51
C ARG A 132 15.50 34.59 18.42
N VAL A 133 15.66 33.29 18.49
CA VAL A 133 16.44 32.51 17.53
C VAL A 133 15.49 31.57 16.81
N GLY A 134 15.36 31.72 15.50
CA GLY A 134 14.72 30.73 14.64
C GLY A 134 15.76 29.72 14.16
N ILE A 135 15.52 28.44 14.34
CA ILE A 135 16.45 27.38 13.96
C ILE A 135 15.80 26.59 12.84
N VAL A 136 16.48 26.51 11.70
CA VAL A 136 15.99 25.81 10.50
C VAL A 136 16.77 24.52 10.27
N PRO A 137 16.08 23.43 9.90
CA PRO A 137 16.70 22.14 9.58
C PRO A 137 17.56 22.21 8.31
N THR A 138 18.52 21.29 8.17
CA THR A 138 19.34 21.15 6.95
C THR A 138 18.66 20.21 5.96
N VAL A 139 17.60 20.71 5.33
CA VAL A 139 16.78 19.92 4.41
C VAL A 139 17.44 19.77 3.05
N ARG A 140 17.58 18.53 2.56
CA ARG A 140 18.11 18.23 1.23
C ARG A 140 17.00 18.27 0.17
N GLU A 141 17.27 18.94 -0.95
CA GLU A 141 16.39 18.95 -2.11
C GLU A 141 16.26 17.53 -2.70
N THR A 142 15.04 17.15 -3.06
CA THR A 142 14.75 15.84 -3.68
C THR A 142 14.03 15.99 -5.01
N ALA A 143 14.26 15.05 -5.92
CA ALA A 143 13.60 15.01 -7.21
C ALA A 143 13.24 13.56 -7.55
N VAL A 144 12.04 13.36 -8.07
CA VAL A 144 11.57 12.09 -8.61
C VAL A 144 11.28 12.25 -10.09
N ALA A 145 11.68 11.27 -10.89
CA ALA A 145 11.29 11.15 -12.28
C ALA A 145 10.58 9.80 -12.45
N VAL A 146 9.44 9.78 -13.14
CA VAL A 146 8.70 8.56 -13.43
C VAL A 146 8.65 8.31 -14.93
N SER A 147 8.73 7.05 -15.32
CA SER A 147 8.58 6.59 -16.70
C SER A 147 7.85 5.26 -16.74
N ALA A 148 6.93 5.08 -17.68
CA ALA A 148 6.42 3.77 -18.06
C ALA A 148 7.39 3.05 -18.99
N GLU A 149 7.41 1.72 -18.98
CA GLU A 149 8.21 0.91 -19.92
C GLU A 149 7.80 1.13 -21.39
N ARG A 150 6.55 1.55 -21.63
CA ARG A 150 6.00 1.92 -22.93
C ARG A 150 5.01 3.07 -22.80
N ALA A 151 4.80 3.81 -23.89
CA ALA A 151 3.92 5.00 -23.91
C ALA A 151 2.45 4.66 -24.23
N THR A 152 2.18 3.46 -24.70
CA THR A 152 0.85 2.98 -25.06
C THR A 152 0.69 1.55 -24.61
N MET A 153 -0.50 1.20 -24.14
CA MET A 153 -0.95 -0.15 -23.86
C MET A 153 -2.34 -0.38 -24.44
N THR A 154 -2.68 -1.63 -24.69
CA THR A 154 -4.06 -2.09 -24.78
C THR A 154 -4.54 -2.35 -23.35
N ALA A 155 -5.80 -2.05 -23.05
CA ALA A 155 -6.45 -2.52 -21.84
C ALA A 155 -6.29 -4.05 -21.73
N GLY A 156 -6.17 -4.54 -20.51
CA GLY A 156 -5.83 -5.92 -20.20
C GLY A 156 -4.35 -6.26 -20.16
N GLU A 157 -3.50 -5.47 -20.81
CA GLU A 157 -2.06 -5.61 -20.62
C GLU A 157 -1.62 -5.04 -19.25
N THR A 158 -0.56 -5.60 -18.67
CA THR A 158 0.14 -4.92 -17.57
C THR A 158 1.25 -4.01 -18.11
N VAL A 159 1.40 -2.82 -17.52
CA VAL A 159 2.52 -1.91 -17.79
C VAL A 159 3.28 -1.58 -16.51
N THR A 160 4.59 -1.78 -16.49
CA THR A 160 5.42 -1.38 -15.34
C THR A 160 5.82 0.10 -15.42
N PHE A 161 5.46 0.88 -14.40
CA PHE A 161 6.04 2.20 -14.15
C PHE A 161 7.26 2.09 -13.26
N THR A 162 8.29 2.89 -13.54
CA THR A 162 9.51 2.99 -12.73
C THR A 162 9.74 4.44 -12.32
N ALA A 163 9.85 4.68 -11.02
CA ALA A 163 10.26 5.96 -10.45
C ALA A 163 11.76 5.91 -10.10
N SER A 164 12.48 6.98 -10.40
CA SER A 164 13.87 7.19 -10.01
C SER A 164 13.96 8.40 -9.08
N LEU A 165 14.25 8.15 -7.81
CA LEU A 165 14.36 9.13 -6.75
C LEU A 165 15.82 9.53 -6.53
N ARG A 166 16.06 10.84 -6.42
CA ARG A 166 17.38 11.40 -6.19
C ARG A 166 17.34 12.50 -5.14
N MET A 167 18.44 12.64 -4.41
CA MET A 167 18.67 13.69 -3.42
C MET A 167 19.87 14.54 -3.82
N ARG A 168 19.80 15.84 -3.56
CA ARG A 168 20.90 16.78 -3.75
C ARG A 168 21.89 16.66 -2.58
N SER A 169 23.09 16.17 -2.88
CA SER A 169 24.24 16.19 -1.96
C SER A 169 25.24 17.27 -2.34
N ASP A 170 26.25 17.48 -1.52
CA ASP A 170 27.34 18.45 -1.77
C ASP A 170 28.12 18.11 -3.06
N GLU A 171 28.16 16.83 -3.44
CA GLU A 171 28.79 16.34 -4.67
C GLU A 171 27.83 16.26 -5.86
N GLY A 172 26.58 16.70 -5.70
CA GLY A 172 25.53 16.68 -6.73
C GLY A 172 24.41 15.69 -6.45
N TRP A 173 23.62 15.37 -7.48
CA TRP A 173 22.48 14.46 -7.38
C TRP A 173 22.94 13.01 -7.21
N ARG A 174 22.41 12.34 -6.18
CA ARG A 174 22.68 10.93 -5.89
C ARG A 174 21.37 10.16 -5.71
N PRO A 175 21.34 8.85 -6.00
CA PRO A 175 20.18 8.02 -5.70
C PRO A 175 19.81 8.07 -4.22
N LEU A 176 18.51 8.08 -3.92
CA LEU A 176 18.01 8.01 -2.55
C LEU A 176 17.25 6.69 -2.36
N ALA A 177 17.80 5.82 -1.53
CA ALA A 177 17.32 4.46 -1.29
C ALA A 177 16.45 4.37 -0.03
N GLY A 178 15.67 3.29 0.07
CA GLY A 178 14.85 2.98 1.26
C GLY A 178 13.65 3.90 1.48
N GLN A 179 13.29 4.74 0.51
CA GLN A 179 12.20 5.69 0.65
C GLN A 179 10.89 5.15 0.11
N PRO A 180 9.77 5.30 0.85
CA PRO A 180 8.45 4.95 0.35
C PRO A 180 7.98 6.00 -0.67
N LEU A 181 7.51 5.52 -1.81
CA LEU A 181 6.83 6.30 -2.83
C LEU A 181 5.37 5.89 -2.87
N ALA A 182 4.47 6.87 -2.75
CA ALA A 182 3.05 6.69 -2.98
C ALA A 182 2.74 6.87 -4.47
N TRP A 183 1.96 5.96 -5.02
CA TRP A 183 1.54 5.92 -6.41
C TRP A 183 0.03 6.11 -6.47
N THR A 184 -0.45 6.88 -7.45
CA THR A 184 -1.88 7.02 -7.69
C THR A 184 -2.14 7.16 -9.19
N PHE A 185 -3.17 6.47 -9.67
CA PHE A 185 -3.55 6.46 -11.09
C PHE A 185 -4.93 7.09 -11.27
N PHE A 186 -5.03 8.02 -12.22
CA PHE A 186 -6.25 8.79 -12.47
C PHE A 186 -6.59 8.85 -13.96
N ASP A 187 -7.88 9.04 -14.25
CA ASP A 187 -8.33 9.53 -15.54
C ASP A 187 -7.99 11.04 -15.72
N PRO A 188 -8.14 11.62 -16.93
CA PRO A 188 -7.89 13.05 -17.15
C PRO A 188 -8.87 13.97 -16.43
N GLY A 189 -10.00 13.45 -15.98
CA GLY A 189 -11.00 14.14 -15.16
C GLY A 189 -10.65 14.20 -13.68
N GLY A 190 -9.60 13.49 -13.24
CA GLY A 190 -9.16 13.40 -11.85
C GLY A 190 -9.87 12.32 -11.03
N SER A 191 -10.61 11.42 -11.66
CA SER A 191 -11.22 10.26 -11.00
C SER A 191 -10.19 9.15 -10.85
N GLU A 192 -10.13 8.53 -9.67
CA GLU A 192 -9.28 7.35 -9.44
C GLU A 192 -9.76 6.15 -10.27
N LEU A 193 -8.80 5.41 -10.85
CA LEU A 193 -9.08 4.23 -11.67
C LEU A 193 -9.10 2.95 -10.84
N GLN A 194 -9.99 2.02 -11.20
CA GLN A 194 -10.10 0.68 -10.63
C GLN A 194 -9.50 -0.36 -11.58
N PRO A 195 -8.94 -1.48 -11.07
CA PRO A 195 -8.84 -1.90 -9.66
C PRO A 195 -7.64 -1.30 -8.90
N LEU A 196 -6.57 -0.89 -9.59
CA LEU A 196 -5.34 -0.41 -8.96
C LEU A 196 -5.34 1.11 -8.79
N ARG A 197 -5.98 1.59 -7.72
CA ARG A 197 -6.12 3.03 -7.40
C ARG A 197 -4.83 3.64 -6.88
N THR A 198 -4.23 2.98 -5.89
CA THR A 198 -3.09 3.49 -5.11
C THR A 198 -2.17 2.36 -4.70
N GLY A 199 -0.88 2.65 -4.61
CA GLY A 199 0.10 1.68 -4.14
C GLY A 199 1.29 2.36 -3.47
N THR A 200 2.06 1.59 -2.71
CA THR A 200 3.32 2.06 -2.13
C THR A 200 4.45 1.14 -2.53
N ALA A 201 5.55 1.71 -3.03
CA ALA A 201 6.76 0.96 -3.32
C ALA A 201 7.96 1.65 -2.69
N VAL A 202 8.93 0.87 -2.23
CA VAL A 202 10.15 1.37 -1.60
C VAL A 202 11.29 1.39 -2.61
N THR A 203 12.05 2.47 -2.66
CA THR A 203 13.20 2.58 -3.56
C THR A 203 14.33 1.64 -3.18
N ASP A 204 14.92 0.96 -4.15
CA ASP A 204 16.11 0.12 -4.01
C ASP A 204 17.40 0.95 -3.79
N THR A 205 18.54 0.27 -3.76
CA THR A 205 19.87 0.90 -3.62
C THR A 205 20.26 1.82 -4.78
N ALA A 206 19.63 1.67 -5.95
CA ALA A 206 19.78 2.55 -7.10
C ALA A 206 18.76 3.70 -7.10
N GLY A 207 17.98 3.85 -6.03
CA GLY A 207 16.95 4.86 -5.88
C GLY A 207 15.74 4.62 -6.77
N LYS A 208 15.46 3.37 -7.15
CA LYS A 208 14.37 3.01 -8.05
C LYS A 208 13.26 2.24 -7.35
N ALA A 209 12.02 2.56 -7.67
CA ALA A 209 10.86 1.76 -7.28
C ALA A 209 10.00 1.50 -8.51
N ALA A 210 9.42 0.31 -8.60
CA ALA A 210 8.54 -0.08 -9.71
C ALA A 210 7.13 -0.37 -9.19
N MET A 211 6.13 -0.07 -10.02
CA MET A 211 4.71 -0.33 -9.74
C MET A 211 4.06 -0.83 -11.04
N PRO A 212 3.44 -2.02 -11.05
CA PRO A 212 2.61 -2.43 -12.18
C PRO A 212 1.34 -1.58 -12.23
N PHE A 213 0.89 -1.28 -13.44
CA PHE A 213 -0.40 -0.68 -13.73
C PHE A 213 -1.19 -1.66 -14.61
N PHE A 214 -2.45 -1.87 -14.25
CA PHE A 214 -3.40 -2.73 -14.93
C PHE A 214 -4.77 -2.07 -14.91
N ILE A 215 -5.48 -2.21 -16.03
CA ILE A 215 -6.89 -1.87 -16.18
C ILE A 215 -7.44 -2.85 -17.20
N SER A 216 -8.47 -3.63 -16.82
CA SER A 216 -9.05 -4.66 -17.68
C SER A 216 -9.61 -4.05 -18.96
N ASP A 217 -10.55 -3.11 -18.80
CA ASP A 217 -11.30 -2.57 -19.92
C ASP A 217 -11.38 -1.05 -19.97
N VAL A 218 -11.42 -0.54 -21.20
CA VAL A 218 -11.80 0.84 -21.49
C VAL A 218 -12.72 0.87 -22.71
N ASN A 219 -13.74 1.73 -22.69
CA ASN A 219 -14.70 1.84 -23.81
C ASN A 219 -14.13 2.61 -25.01
N GLU A 220 -13.13 3.48 -24.77
CA GLU A 220 -12.48 4.29 -25.79
C GLU A 220 -11.03 4.56 -25.38
N THR A 221 -10.20 4.95 -26.35
CA THR A 221 -8.80 5.29 -26.06
C THR A 221 -8.75 6.46 -25.08
N MET A 222 -8.04 6.26 -23.96
CA MET A 222 -7.92 7.25 -22.90
C MET A 222 -6.48 7.47 -22.47
N GLU A 223 -6.21 8.61 -21.84
CA GLU A 223 -4.95 8.87 -21.16
C GLU A 223 -5.10 8.56 -19.68
N VAL A 224 -4.15 7.82 -19.12
CA VAL A 224 -4.02 7.57 -17.69
C VAL A 224 -2.87 8.40 -17.15
N LEU A 225 -3.11 9.11 -16.05
CA LEU A 225 -2.10 9.87 -15.34
C LEU A 225 -1.60 9.07 -14.13
N CYS A 226 -0.29 8.88 -14.04
CA CYS A 226 0.39 8.28 -12.90
C CYS A 226 1.05 9.39 -12.08
N TRP A 227 0.61 9.60 -10.85
CA TRP A 227 1.20 10.52 -9.90
C TRP A 227 2.04 9.75 -8.87
N VAL A 228 3.31 10.15 -8.72
CA VAL A 228 4.23 9.56 -7.75
C VAL A 228 4.65 10.63 -6.76
N ARG A 229 4.58 10.32 -5.47
CA ARG A 229 4.90 11.26 -4.39
C ARG A 229 5.77 10.62 -3.33
N MET A 230 6.82 11.35 -2.94
CA MET A 230 7.57 11.15 -1.72
C MET A 230 7.20 12.25 -0.72
N ALA A 231 6.83 11.88 0.49
CA ALA A 231 6.54 12.85 1.55
C ALA A 231 7.83 13.56 2.03
N GLU A 232 7.65 14.75 2.60
CA GLU A 232 8.70 15.42 3.36
C GLU A 232 9.09 14.57 4.58
N ASN A 233 10.38 14.58 4.92
CA ASN A 233 10.87 14.09 6.20
C ASN A 233 11.79 15.13 6.82
N LEU A 234 11.46 15.55 8.04
CA LEU A 234 12.27 16.46 8.84
C LEU A 234 12.92 15.74 10.02
N SER A 235 12.90 14.41 10.06
CA SER A 235 13.36 13.64 11.21
C SER A 235 14.43 12.62 10.87
N GLY A 236 15.29 12.32 11.85
CA GLY A 236 16.35 11.32 11.72
C GLY A 236 17.62 11.86 11.08
N ASP A 237 18.51 10.97 10.64
CA ASP A 237 19.86 11.37 10.22
C ASP A 237 19.91 12.20 8.92
N LEU A 238 18.84 12.17 8.12
CA LEU A 238 18.75 12.85 6.83
C LEU A 238 17.35 13.42 6.62
N GLU A 239 17.29 14.74 6.49
CA GLU A 239 16.07 15.50 6.21
C GLU A 239 15.95 15.82 4.72
N TYR A 240 14.74 15.79 4.19
CA TYR A 240 14.47 16.05 2.77
C TYR A 240 13.09 16.66 2.53
N GLU A 241 13.01 17.49 1.48
CA GLU A 241 11.83 18.35 1.22
C GLU A 241 10.57 17.58 0.80
N GLY A 242 10.71 16.33 0.36
CA GLY A 242 9.67 15.66 -0.41
C GLY A 242 9.74 16.04 -1.89
N CYS A 243 9.09 15.26 -2.74
CA CYS A 243 8.94 15.59 -4.15
C CYS A 243 7.79 14.80 -4.77
N ASP A 244 7.32 15.27 -5.91
CA ASP A 244 6.34 14.55 -6.72
C ASP A 244 6.61 14.72 -8.22
N CYS A 245 6.03 13.83 -9.00
CA CYS A 245 6.09 13.86 -10.46
C CYS A 245 4.86 13.17 -11.04
N THR A 246 4.46 13.59 -12.24
CA THR A 246 3.40 12.92 -13.01
C THR A 246 3.97 12.38 -14.34
N SER A 247 3.48 11.24 -14.76
CA SER A 247 3.68 10.67 -16.11
C SER A 247 2.32 10.30 -16.68
N SER A 248 2.24 10.13 -17.99
CA SER A 248 1.04 9.60 -18.63
C SER A 248 1.30 8.33 -19.43
N LEU A 249 0.23 7.59 -19.70
CA LEU A 249 0.17 6.38 -20.50
C LEU A 249 -1.12 6.42 -21.32
N THR A 250 -1.04 6.13 -22.62
CA THR A 250 -2.25 5.99 -23.45
C THR A 250 -2.75 4.55 -23.36
N VAL A 251 -4.01 4.34 -23.02
CA VAL A 251 -4.67 3.04 -22.96
C VAL A 251 -5.67 2.96 -24.11
N GLN A 252 -5.57 1.90 -24.92
CA GLN A 252 -6.50 1.62 -26.01
C GLN A 252 -7.47 0.51 -25.60
N PRO A 253 -8.73 0.55 -26.06
CA PRO A 253 -9.65 -0.56 -25.84
C PRO A 253 -9.09 -1.82 -26.47
N GLU A 254 -9.29 -2.95 -25.81
CA GLU A 254 -9.15 -4.23 -26.49
C GLU A 254 -10.35 -4.51 -27.41
N THR A 255 -10.20 -5.54 -28.24
CA THR A 255 -11.24 -5.99 -29.17
C THR A 255 -11.18 -7.50 -29.30
N PRO A 256 -12.29 -8.19 -29.66
CA PRO A 256 -12.27 -9.63 -29.86
C PRO A 256 -11.11 -10.09 -30.77
N GLY A 257 -10.26 -10.95 -30.22
CA GLY A 257 -9.06 -11.48 -30.89
C GLY A 257 -7.78 -10.68 -30.64
N THR A 258 -7.81 -9.66 -29.78
CA THR A 258 -6.62 -8.95 -29.30
C THR A 258 -5.73 -9.89 -28.48
N PHE A 259 -6.32 -10.60 -27.53
CA PHE A 259 -5.67 -11.67 -26.77
C PHE A 259 -6.22 -13.04 -27.18
N PRO A 260 -5.36 -14.08 -27.24
CA PRO A 260 -5.83 -15.44 -27.47
C PRO A 260 -6.43 -16.00 -26.18
N VAL A 261 -7.61 -16.61 -26.29
CA VAL A 261 -8.33 -17.24 -25.18
C VAL A 261 -7.80 -18.65 -24.94
N VAL A 262 -7.42 -18.94 -23.71
CA VAL A 262 -6.98 -20.25 -23.24
C VAL A 262 -8.11 -20.95 -22.49
N LEU A 263 -8.41 -22.19 -22.89
CA LEU A 263 -9.44 -23.02 -22.26
C LEU A 263 -8.80 -24.06 -21.33
N VAL A 264 -9.01 -23.93 -20.00
CA VAL A 264 -8.37 -24.78 -18.97
C VAL A 264 -9.41 -25.67 -18.29
N HIS A 265 -9.28 -26.99 -18.44
CA HIS A 265 -10.33 -27.96 -18.07
C HIS A 265 -10.29 -28.44 -16.61
N GLY A 266 -11.39 -29.05 -16.15
CA GLY A 266 -11.43 -29.68 -14.82
C GLY A 266 -10.61 -30.97 -14.71
N TRP A 267 -10.64 -31.60 -13.52
CA TRP A 267 -9.93 -32.84 -13.20
C TRP A 267 -10.02 -33.94 -14.27
N VAL A 268 -11.23 -34.16 -14.80
CA VAL A 268 -11.50 -35.25 -15.75
C VAL A 268 -11.42 -34.84 -17.23
N GLY A 269 -11.13 -33.57 -17.53
CA GLY A 269 -11.30 -33.02 -18.88
C GLY A 269 -10.47 -33.74 -19.95
N SER A 270 -9.25 -34.17 -19.62
CA SER A 270 -8.31 -34.83 -20.53
C SER A 270 -8.37 -36.37 -20.51
N VAL A 271 -9.29 -36.97 -19.75
CA VAL A 271 -9.38 -38.43 -19.61
C VAL A 271 -9.79 -39.11 -20.92
N ALA A 272 -10.54 -38.40 -21.78
CA ALA A 272 -10.85 -38.81 -23.14
C ALA A 272 -11.07 -37.60 -24.07
N ASP A 273 -10.61 -37.72 -25.31
CA ASP A 273 -10.78 -36.70 -26.35
C ASP A 273 -12.25 -36.29 -26.54
N SER A 274 -13.18 -37.24 -26.45
CA SER A 274 -14.61 -36.97 -26.59
C SER A 274 -15.14 -36.07 -25.48
N LEU A 275 -14.63 -36.21 -24.25
CA LEU A 275 -15.06 -35.40 -23.11
C LEU A 275 -14.47 -34.00 -23.22
N LEU A 276 -13.19 -33.87 -23.54
CA LEU A 276 -12.54 -32.58 -23.77
C LEU A 276 -13.25 -31.77 -24.87
N ASN A 277 -13.55 -32.43 -26.00
CA ASN A 277 -14.31 -31.82 -27.08
C ASN A 277 -15.73 -31.49 -26.64
N TYR A 278 -16.41 -32.37 -25.91
CA TYR A 278 -17.76 -32.09 -25.42
C TYR A 278 -17.82 -30.85 -24.52
N THR A 279 -16.85 -30.67 -23.63
CA THR A 279 -16.74 -29.49 -22.75
C THR A 279 -16.54 -28.20 -23.53
N TRP A 280 -15.66 -28.18 -24.54
CA TRP A 280 -15.20 -26.92 -25.12
C TRP A 280 -15.78 -26.55 -26.48
N TRP A 281 -16.29 -27.53 -27.23
CA TRP A 281 -16.63 -27.35 -28.64
C TRP A 281 -17.65 -26.24 -28.86
N ASN A 282 -18.76 -26.25 -28.13
CA ASN A 282 -19.83 -25.27 -28.32
C ASN A 282 -19.38 -23.85 -27.96
N LEU A 283 -18.66 -23.67 -26.85
CA LEU A 283 -18.10 -22.38 -26.45
C LEU A 283 -17.11 -21.87 -27.50
N THR A 284 -16.18 -22.73 -27.95
CA THR A 284 -15.21 -22.41 -29.02
C THR A 284 -15.90 -21.88 -30.27
N GLN A 285 -16.95 -22.58 -30.73
CA GLN A 285 -17.69 -22.16 -31.91
C GLN A 285 -18.40 -20.82 -31.73
N ARG A 286 -18.82 -20.46 -30.51
CA ARG A 286 -19.46 -19.18 -30.22
C ARG A 286 -18.43 -18.06 -30.13
N LEU A 287 -17.32 -18.27 -29.41
CA LEU A 287 -16.22 -17.32 -29.31
C LEU A 287 -15.64 -16.97 -30.69
N GLN A 288 -15.35 -17.98 -31.51
CA GLN A 288 -14.84 -17.75 -32.87
C GLN A 288 -15.82 -16.98 -33.77
N ARG A 289 -17.14 -17.10 -33.55
CA ARG A 289 -18.13 -16.30 -34.31
C ARG A 289 -18.15 -14.83 -33.91
N GLN A 290 -17.68 -14.50 -32.71
CA GLN A 290 -17.57 -13.13 -32.22
C GLN A 290 -16.19 -12.52 -32.48
N GLY A 291 -15.25 -13.28 -33.03
CA GLY A 291 -13.93 -12.78 -33.44
C GLY A 291 -12.78 -13.17 -32.51
N HIS A 292 -13.05 -13.83 -31.38
CA HIS A 292 -11.98 -14.31 -30.50
C HIS A 292 -11.16 -15.41 -31.17
N VAL A 293 -9.87 -15.44 -30.81
CA VAL A 293 -8.93 -16.49 -31.20
C VAL A 293 -8.76 -17.43 -30.02
N ILE A 294 -8.98 -18.73 -30.21
CA ILE A 294 -8.70 -19.73 -29.18
C ILE A 294 -7.27 -20.22 -29.38
N LEU A 295 -6.48 -20.28 -28.31
CA LEU A 295 -5.10 -20.77 -28.37
C LEU A 295 -5.06 -22.25 -28.77
N ASP A 296 -4.36 -22.56 -29.86
CA ASP A 296 -4.21 -23.92 -30.38
C ASP A 296 -2.96 -24.60 -29.82
N PHE A 297 -3.13 -25.71 -29.10
CA PHE A 297 -2.03 -26.43 -28.48
C PHE A 297 -1.32 -27.41 -29.43
N ASP A 298 -1.79 -27.57 -30.67
CA ASP A 298 -1.08 -28.30 -31.71
C ASP A 298 -1.49 -27.80 -33.11
N THR A 299 -0.74 -26.82 -33.61
CA THR A 299 -0.95 -26.21 -34.92
C THR A 299 -0.66 -27.15 -36.11
N SER A 300 -0.13 -28.36 -35.85
CA SER A 300 0.10 -29.37 -36.89
C SER A 300 -1.16 -30.17 -37.24
N THR A 301 -2.15 -30.19 -36.35
CA THR A 301 -3.44 -30.85 -36.55
C THR A 301 -4.50 -29.83 -37.00
N PRO A 302 -5.28 -30.08 -38.06
CA PRO A 302 -6.29 -29.11 -38.50
C PRO A 302 -7.38 -28.83 -37.45
N GLY A 303 -7.58 -27.54 -37.16
CA GLY A 303 -8.55 -27.05 -36.18
C GLY A 303 -7.96 -26.93 -34.78
N VAL A 304 -8.65 -26.22 -33.89
CA VAL A 304 -8.16 -25.95 -32.52
C VAL A 304 -7.97 -27.26 -31.76
N GLN A 305 -6.75 -27.50 -31.30
CA GLN A 305 -6.45 -28.55 -30.32
C GLN A 305 -6.45 -27.94 -28.91
N TYR A 306 -7.33 -28.44 -28.05
CA TYR A 306 -7.44 -27.97 -26.68
C TYR A 306 -6.26 -28.44 -25.81
N LEU A 307 -5.97 -27.66 -24.77
CA LEU A 307 -4.99 -27.99 -23.74
C LEU A 307 -5.26 -29.40 -23.19
N ARG A 308 -4.19 -30.20 -23.09
CA ARG A 308 -4.21 -31.51 -22.44
C ARG A 308 -3.14 -31.56 -21.37
N TYR A 309 -3.54 -31.84 -20.14
CA TYR A 309 -2.64 -32.24 -19.08
C TYR A 309 -3.21 -33.43 -18.35
N SER A 310 -2.35 -34.36 -17.96
CA SER A 310 -2.71 -35.42 -17.02
C SER A 310 -2.26 -34.96 -15.65
N PRO A 311 -3.16 -34.80 -14.67
CA PRO A 311 -2.76 -34.42 -13.32
C PRO A 311 -1.77 -35.42 -12.69
N GLY A 312 -1.74 -36.67 -13.16
CA GLY A 312 -0.92 -37.72 -12.57
C GLY A 312 -1.52 -38.20 -11.25
N TRP A 313 -1.17 -39.43 -10.86
CA TRP A 313 -1.75 -40.08 -9.68
C TRP A 313 -0.85 -40.04 -8.44
N SER A 314 0.43 -39.68 -8.61
CA SER A 314 1.44 -39.54 -7.55
C SER A 314 1.58 -38.08 -7.15
N ASP A 315 1.70 -37.75 -5.85
CA ASP A 315 2.18 -36.52 -5.16
C ASP A 315 2.18 -35.14 -5.89
N HIS A 316 1.41 -34.98 -6.96
CA HIS A 316 1.40 -33.82 -7.84
C HIS A 316 0.22 -32.96 -7.43
N HIS A 317 0.42 -32.08 -6.48
CA HIS A 317 -0.60 -31.13 -6.05
C HIS A 317 -0.95 -30.13 -7.18
N ILE A 318 -2.04 -29.38 -7.03
CA ILE A 318 -2.47 -28.37 -8.02
C ILE A 318 -1.33 -27.42 -8.47
N PRO A 319 -0.44 -26.92 -7.57
CA PRO A 319 0.73 -26.13 -7.98
C PRO A 319 1.59 -26.78 -9.05
N TRP A 320 1.90 -28.07 -8.90
CA TRP A 320 2.71 -28.82 -9.88
C TRP A 320 2.00 -28.93 -11.23
N VAL A 321 0.68 -29.12 -11.23
CA VAL A 321 -0.12 -29.15 -12.46
C VAL A 321 -0.13 -27.77 -13.13
N ALA A 322 -0.20 -26.70 -12.34
CA ALA A 322 -0.13 -25.33 -12.83
C ALA A 322 1.19 -25.04 -13.56
N ALA A 323 2.33 -25.57 -13.07
CA ALA A 323 3.61 -25.48 -13.79
C ALA A 323 3.55 -26.11 -15.19
N ARG A 324 2.98 -27.31 -15.31
CA ARG A 324 2.86 -27.99 -16.61
C ARG A 324 1.89 -27.27 -17.55
N VAL A 325 0.85 -26.65 -17.02
CA VAL A 325 -0.07 -25.82 -17.80
C VAL A 325 0.62 -24.52 -18.25
N SER A 326 1.38 -23.88 -17.37
CA SER A 326 2.19 -22.69 -17.64
C SER A 326 3.16 -22.94 -18.81
N ASP A 327 3.94 -24.02 -18.74
CA ASP A 327 4.84 -24.47 -19.80
C ASP A 327 4.10 -24.70 -21.13
N ALA A 328 2.96 -25.40 -21.08
CA ALA A 328 2.18 -25.72 -22.26
C ALA A 328 1.61 -24.47 -22.95
N ILE A 329 1.16 -23.48 -22.17
CA ILE A 329 0.67 -22.20 -22.68
C ILE A 329 1.80 -21.45 -23.37
N GLN A 330 2.98 -21.30 -22.74
CA GLN A 330 4.12 -20.63 -23.37
C GLN A 330 4.53 -21.29 -24.69
N HIS A 331 4.56 -22.62 -24.71
CA HIS A 331 4.87 -23.37 -25.92
C HIS A 331 3.81 -23.13 -27.01
N ALA A 332 2.53 -23.18 -26.66
CA ALA A 332 1.42 -22.93 -27.58
C ALA A 332 1.43 -21.50 -28.12
N LEU A 333 1.72 -20.49 -27.30
CA LEU A 333 1.87 -19.10 -27.74
C LEU A 333 2.92 -18.98 -28.86
N VAL A 334 4.11 -19.54 -28.63
CA VAL A 334 5.20 -19.53 -29.63
C VAL A 334 4.81 -20.30 -30.89
N MET A 335 4.16 -21.46 -30.77
CA MET A 335 3.68 -22.24 -31.93
C MET A 335 2.64 -21.49 -32.78
N ASN A 336 1.83 -20.64 -32.15
CA ASN A 336 0.85 -19.79 -32.83
C ASN A 336 1.44 -18.45 -33.32
N GLY A 337 2.73 -18.21 -33.11
CA GLY A 337 3.44 -17.01 -33.58
C GLY A 337 3.36 -15.81 -32.65
N TYR A 338 2.90 -15.99 -31.41
CA TYR A 338 2.90 -14.97 -30.37
C TYR A 338 4.24 -14.90 -29.64
N SER A 339 4.45 -13.81 -28.89
CA SER A 339 5.49 -13.74 -27.86
C SER A 339 5.18 -14.74 -26.75
N PRO A 340 6.18 -15.39 -26.10
CA PRO A 340 5.93 -16.18 -24.89
C PRO A 340 5.34 -15.33 -23.74
N ASP A 341 5.54 -14.00 -23.79
CA ASP A 341 5.04 -13.04 -22.81
C ASP A 341 3.70 -12.38 -23.24
N GLN A 342 3.03 -12.94 -24.26
CA GLN A 342 1.74 -12.42 -24.76
C GLN A 342 0.67 -12.43 -23.66
N THR A 343 -0.11 -11.35 -23.56
CA THR A 343 -1.32 -11.30 -22.73
C THR A 343 -2.39 -12.23 -23.29
N ILE A 344 -3.07 -12.96 -22.41
CA ILE A 344 -4.07 -13.97 -22.70
C ILE A 344 -5.31 -13.81 -21.80
N ASP A 345 -6.44 -14.29 -22.29
CA ASP A 345 -7.64 -14.48 -21.47
C ASP A 345 -7.76 -15.95 -21.12
N ILE A 346 -8.27 -16.26 -19.93
CA ILE A 346 -8.47 -17.64 -19.50
C ILE A 346 -9.93 -17.88 -19.19
N VAL A 347 -10.51 -18.88 -19.86
CA VAL A 347 -11.78 -19.49 -19.44
C VAL A 347 -11.47 -20.85 -18.86
N SER A 348 -11.86 -21.03 -17.60
CA SER A 348 -11.50 -22.20 -16.82
C SER A 348 -12.73 -22.89 -16.23
N HIS A 349 -12.62 -24.19 -16.05
CA HIS A 349 -13.70 -25.02 -15.53
C HIS A 349 -13.22 -25.85 -14.35
N SER A 350 -14.00 -25.87 -13.25
CA SER A 350 -13.74 -26.75 -12.10
C SER A 350 -12.32 -26.53 -11.57
N MET A 351 -11.54 -27.60 -11.34
CA MET A 351 -10.12 -27.54 -10.96
C MET A 351 -9.27 -26.64 -11.88
N GLY A 352 -9.62 -26.50 -13.16
CA GLY A 352 -8.92 -25.63 -14.09
C GLY A 352 -8.87 -24.18 -13.62
N GLY A 353 -9.87 -23.72 -12.88
CA GLY A 353 -9.86 -22.39 -12.28
C GLY A 353 -8.85 -22.25 -11.15
N LEU A 354 -8.71 -23.26 -10.29
CA LEU A 354 -7.66 -23.25 -9.25
C LEU A 354 -6.25 -23.28 -9.84
N ILE A 355 -6.05 -24.02 -10.93
CA ILE A 355 -4.79 -24.03 -11.68
C ILE A 355 -4.49 -22.63 -12.23
N SER A 356 -5.48 -22.02 -12.88
CA SER A 356 -5.32 -20.71 -13.52
C SER A 356 -5.12 -19.60 -12.50
N ARG A 357 -5.85 -19.66 -11.38
CA ARG A 357 -5.71 -18.78 -10.22
C ARG A 357 -4.32 -18.91 -9.60
N PHE A 358 -3.80 -20.12 -9.43
CA PHE A 358 -2.45 -20.35 -8.92
C PHE A 358 -1.40 -19.69 -9.83
N MET A 359 -1.52 -19.83 -11.16
CA MET A 359 -0.64 -19.14 -12.10
C MET A 359 -0.73 -17.62 -11.95
N ALA A 360 -1.94 -17.07 -11.89
CA ALA A 360 -2.18 -15.63 -11.74
C ALA A 360 -1.52 -15.04 -10.47
N GLU A 361 -1.66 -15.73 -9.34
CA GLU A 361 -1.28 -15.21 -8.02
C GLU A 361 0.16 -15.56 -7.60
N HIS A 362 0.75 -16.61 -8.18
CA HIS A 362 2.08 -17.09 -7.82
C HIS A 362 3.06 -17.17 -9.01
N PRO A 363 3.22 -16.08 -9.81
CA PRO A 363 4.25 -16.04 -10.84
C PRO A 363 5.63 -16.20 -10.21
N GLY A 364 6.49 -17.00 -10.83
CA GLY A 364 7.82 -17.27 -10.31
C GLY A 364 7.88 -18.35 -9.23
N ALA A 365 6.76 -18.98 -8.88
CA ALA A 365 6.77 -20.08 -7.92
C ALA A 365 7.55 -21.29 -8.45
N ASP A 366 8.20 -21.95 -7.51
CA ASP A 366 8.96 -23.17 -7.68
C ASP A 366 8.21 -24.26 -6.88
N VAL A 367 7.76 -25.32 -7.57
CA VAL A 367 6.66 -26.19 -7.12
C VAL A 367 6.97 -27.69 -7.28
N ASP A 368 8.25 -28.04 -7.38
CA ASP A 368 8.71 -29.43 -7.49
C ASP A 368 8.25 -30.32 -6.34
N TYR A 369 8.10 -29.75 -5.13
CA TYR A 369 7.87 -30.48 -3.90
C TYR A 369 6.71 -29.92 -3.07
N TRP A 370 6.14 -30.79 -2.24
CA TRP A 370 5.04 -30.48 -1.34
C TRP A 370 5.41 -30.74 0.12
N ASN A 371 5.07 -29.81 1.00
CA ASN A 371 5.25 -29.91 2.44
C ASN A 371 3.92 -30.25 3.12
N SER A 372 3.67 -31.55 3.31
CA SER A 372 2.47 -32.04 3.99
C SER A 372 2.34 -31.64 5.46
N SER A 373 3.39 -31.05 6.06
CA SER A 373 3.38 -30.60 7.46
C SER A 373 3.07 -29.11 7.61
N TRP A 374 3.00 -28.34 6.52
CA TRP A 374 2.64 -26.92 6.58
C TRP A 374 1.23 -26.73 7.11
N GLN A 375 1.02 -25.71 7.94
CA GLN A 375 -0.26 -25.31 8.50
C GLN A 375 -0.52 -23.82 8.25
N PRO A 376 -1.80 -23.39 8.22
CA PRO A 376 -2.13 -21.98 8.09
C PRO A 376 -1.45 -21.13 9.18
N GLY A 377 -0.69 -20.12 8.76
CA GLY A 377 0.09 -19.26 9.64
C GLY A 377 1.56 -19.63 9.80
N ASP A 378 2.01 -20.77 9.25
CA ASP A 378 3.43 -21.08 9.10
C ASP A 378 4.10 -20.12 8.10
N GLU A 379 5.41 -19.87 8.26
CA GLU A 379 6.18 -19.11 7.28
C GLU A 379 6.28 -19.87 5.95
N GLY A 380 6.19 -19.13 4.83
CA GLY A 380 6.27 -19.69 3.48
C GLY A 380 4.97 -20.37 3.04
N THR A 381 5.10 -21.30 2.10
CA THR A 381 3.98 -21.98 1.42
C THR A 381 4.12 -23.49 1.49
N PRO A 382 3.03 -24.25 1.28
CA PRO A 382 3.11 -25.71 1.24
C PRO A 382 3.82 -26.24 -0.03
N TRP A 383 3.93 -25.44 -1.10
CA TRP A 383 4.77 -25.74 -2.26
C TRP A 383 6.15 -25.07 -2.14
N TYR A 384 7.18 -25.75 -2.65
CA TYR A 384 8.56 -25.29 -2.77
C TYR A 384 9.26 -26.10 -3.85
N GLY A 385 10.47 -25.74 -4.25
CA GLY A 385 11.26 -26.62 -5.10
C GLY A 385 12.76 -26.46 -5.04
N ASP A 386 13.42 -26.74 -6.16
CA ASP A 386 14.87 -26.95 -6.24
C ASP A 386 15.70 -25.67 -6.51
N GLY A 387 15.03 -24.54 -6.68
CA GLY A 387 15.61 -23.23 -6.96
C GLY A 387 15.36 -22.72 -8.39
N ASP A 388 14.80 -23.55 -9.27
CA ASP A 388 14.39 -23.16 -10.62
C ASP A 388 12.90 -22.76 -10.67
N VAL A 389 12.57 -21.73 -11.43
CA VAL A 389 11.19 -21.24 -11.54
C VAL A 389 10.35 -22.16 -12.43
N ASP A 390 9.22 -22.62 -11.93
CA ASP A 390 8.26 -23.48 -12.63
C ASP A 390 7.06 -22.72 -13.22
N ILE A 391 6.59 -21.66 -12.55
CA ILE A 391 5.44 -20.86 -13.00
C ILE A 391 5.93 -19.63 -13.77
N ALA A 392 5.89 -19.71 -15.11
CA ALA A 392 6.34 -18.62 -15.97
C ALA A 392 5.20 -17.68 -16.41
N VAL A 393 4.03 -18.23 -16.72
CA VAL A 393 2.78 -17.47 -16.94
C VAL A 393 2.19 -17.07 -15.59
N GLY A 394 1.85 -15.79 -15.43
CA GLY A 394 1.08 -15.34 -14.28
C GLY A 394 0.41 -13.99 -14.48
N GLY A 395 0.02 -13.31 -13.41
CA GLY A 395 -0.94 -12.19 -13.48
C GLY A 395 -0.57 -11.03 -14.41
N ARG A 396 0.70 -10.84 -14.76
CA ARG A 396 1.09 -9.81 -15.75
C ARG A 396 0.70 -10.16 -17.19
N GLN A 397 0.42 -11.43 -17.46
CA GLN A 397 0.05 -11.98 -18.75
C GLN A 397 -1.42 -12.41 -18.83
N ILE A 398 -2.13 -12.46 -17.71
CA ILE A 398 -3.53 -12.88 -17.68
C ILE A 398 -4.35 -11.61 -17.53
N ASP A 399 -5.19 -11.32 -18.51
CA ASP A 399 -6.15 -10.22 -18.42
C ASP A 399 -7.39 -10.68 -17.64
N ASP A 400 -8.28 -11.39 -18.33
CA ASP A 400 -9.45 -12.01 -17.73
C ASP A 400 -9.18 -13.44 -17.25
N LEU A 401 -9.65 -13.74 -16.05
CA LEU A 401 -9.79 -15.10 -15.55
C LEU A 401 -11.25 -15.42 -15.22
N VAL A 402 -11.91 -16.08 -16.16
CA VAL A 402 -13.28 -16.57 -16.00
C VAL A 402 -13.27 -17.97 -15.38
N MET A 403 -13.85 -18.09 -14.19
CA MET A 403 -13.86 -19.29 -13.36
C MET A 403 -15.27 -19.89 -13.26
N VAL A 404 -15.50 -21.00 -13.95
CA VAL A 404 -16.83 -21.65 -13.98
C VAL A 404 -16.85 -22.90 -13.12
N GLY A 405 -17.70 -22.91 -12.10
CA GLY A 405 -17.81 -24.02 -11.15
C GLY A 405 -16.49 -24.32 -10.43
N THR A 406 -15.59 -23.34 -10.30
CA THR A 406 -14.30 -23.51 -9.64
C THR A 406 -14.48 -23.64 -8.12
N PRO A 407 -13.84 -24.63 -7.48
CA PRO A 407 -13.96 -24.81 -6.04
C PRO A 407 -12.95 -23.92 -5.27
N ASN A 408 -13.04 -22.58 -5.35
CA ASN A 408 -12.16 -21.67 -4.60
C ASN A 408 -12.36 -21.78 -3.09
N HIS A 409 -13.59 -22.07 -2.64
CA HIS A 409 -13.90 -22.37 -1.24
C HIS A 409 -13.88 -23.87 -0.95
N GLY A 410 -13.57 -24.69 -1.96
CA GLY A 410 -13.49 -26.14 -1.90
C GLY A 410 -14.83 -26.85 -2.15
N VAL A 411 -14.80 -28.17 -1.95
CA VAL A 411 -15.95 -29.08 -2.03
C VAL A 411 -16.11 -29.89 -0.74
N PRO A 412 -17.34 -30.32 -0.40
CA PRO A 412 -17.57 -31.23 0.71
C PRO A 412 -16.80 -32.55 0.54
N PRO A 413 -16.17 -33.10 1.59
CA PRO A 413 -15.45 -34.37 1.51
C PRO A 413 -16.42 -35.56 1.34
N ASN A 414 -15.96 -36.62 0.66
CA ASN A 414 -16.64 -37.91 0.54
C ASN A 414 -18.08 -37.82 -0.01
N ILE A 415 -18.28 -37.06 -1.10
CA ILE A 415 -19.53 -37.06 -1.86
C ILE A 415 -19.89 -38.51 -2.24
N ASP A 416 -21.14 -38.91 -1.97
CA ASP A 416 -21.61 -40.29 -2.12
C ASP A 416 -21.48 -40.77 -3.58
N ASP A 417 -20.80 -41.90 -3.81
CA ASP A 417 -20.65 -42.50 -5.15
C ASP A 417 -22.00 -42.76 -5.82
N ARG A 418 -23.06 -43.07 -5.06
CA ARG A 418 -24.42 -43.23 -5.60
C ARG A 418 -25.00 -41.93 -6.14
N LEU A 419 -24.63 -40.80 -5.54
CA LEU A 419 -25.03 -39.49 -6.02
C LEU A 419 -24.29 -39.16 -7.32
N LEU A 420 -22.98 -39.41 -7.37
CA LEU A 420 -22.19 -39.25 -8.59
C LEU A 420 -22.76 -40.13 -9.72
N ASP A 421 -23.08 -41.39 -9.44
CA ASP A 421 -23.74 -42.30 -10.40
C ASP A 421 -25.09 -41.76 -10.88
N MET A 422 -25.91 -41.18 -9.99
CA MET A 422 -27.21 -40.59 -10.34
C MET A 422 -27.06 -39.39 -11.29
N LEU A 423 -26.02 -38.59 -11.09
CA LEU A 423 -25.66 -37.44 -11.94
C LEU A 423 -24.82 -37.83 -13.16
N SER A 424 -24.54 -39.13 -13.35
CA SER A 424 -23.70 -39.66 -14.42
C SER A 424 -22.25 -39.12 -14.40
N TYR A 425 -21.71 -38.87 -13.22
CA TYR A 425 -20.33 -38.44 -12.99
C TYR A 425 -19.39 -39.60 -12.74
N LEU A 426 -18.11 -39.41 -13.05
CA LEU A 426 -17.07 -40.38 -12.73
C LEU A 426 -16.80 -40.40 -11.22
N PRO A 427 -16.47 -41.57 -10.63
CA PRO A 427 -16.06 -41.65 -9.24
C PRO A 427 -14.87 -40.75 -8.95
N ILE A 428 -14.92 -40.05 -7.82
CA ILE A 428 -13.87 -39.12 -7.42
C ILE A 428 -12.77 -39.89 -6.67
N PRO A 429 -11.51 -39.85 -7.14
CA PRO A 429 -10.40 -40.49 -6.45
C PRO A 429 -9.98 -39.64 -5.26
N TRP A 430 -10.68 -39.79 -4.13
CA TRP A 430 -10.40 -39.02 -2.90
C TRP A 430 -8.96 -39.20 -2.39
N TRP A 431 -8.25 -40.25 -2.79
CA TRP A 431 -6.84 -40.44 -2.43
C TRP A 431 -5.85 -39.61 -3.27
N ALA A 432 -6.27 -39.02 -4.38
CA ALA A 432 -5.40 -38.22 -5.24
C ALA A 432 -5.15 -36.83 -4.64
N CYS A 433 -3.91 -36.35 -4.71
CA CYS A 433 -3.48 -35.10 -4.07
C CYS A 433 -4.30 -33.89 -4.51
N GLN A 434 -4.58 -33.76 -5.80
CA GLN A 434 -5.33 -32.63 -6.35
C GLN A 434 -6.80 -32.67 -5.93
N THR A 435 -7.36 -33.86 -5.74
CA THR A 435 -8.70 -34.00 -5.14
C THR A 435 -8.68 -33.51 -3.69
N GLN A 436 -7.65 -33.88 -2.92
CA GLN A 436 -7.48 -33.41 -1.54
C GLN A 436 -7.28 -31.89 -1.47
N ASP A 437 -6.58 -31.30 -2.44
CA ASP A 437 -6.40 -29.85 -2.56
C ASP A 437 -7.73 -29.11 -2.77
N MET A 438 -8.74 -29.74 -3.35
CA MET A 438 -10.06 -29.13 -3.58
C MET A 438 -11.04 -29.29 -2.41
N VAL A 439 -10.71 -30.05 -1.37
CA VAL A 439 -11.61 -30.25 -0.23
C VAL A 439 -11.63 -29.00 0.67
N TYR A 440 -12.77 -28.71 1.30
CA TYR A 440 -12.87 -27.67 2.32
C TYR A 440 -11.69 -27.66 3.31
N HIS A 441 -11.13 -26.47 3.54
CA HIS A 441 -10.00 -26.23 4.45
C HIS A 441 -8.75 -27.07 4.14
N SER A 442 -8.55 -27.47 2.88
CA SER A 442 -7.31 -28.11 2.46
C SER A 442 -6.14 -27.15 2.69
N THR A 443 -4.96 -27.72 2.91
CA THR A 443 -3.71 -26.96 3.00
C THR A 443 -3.50 -26.04 1.78
N PHE A 444 -3.89 -26.50 0.59
CA PHE A 444 -3.79 -25.71 -0.63
C PHE A 444 -4.72 -24.48 -0.60
N LEU A 445 -6.01 -24.66 -0.31
CA LEU A 445 -6.97 -23.54 -0.31
C LEU A 445 -6.67 -22.53 0.80
N GLU A 446 -6.26 -22.99 1.97
CA GLU A 446 -5.86 -22.10 3.07
C GLU A 446 -4.58 -21.30 2.72
N ALA A 447 -3.67 -21.87 1.93
CA ALA A 447 -2.48 -21.16 1.45
C ALA A 447 -2.81 -20.16 0.32
N MET A 448 -3.77 -20.48 -0.55
CA MET A 448 -4.27 -19.56 -1.60
C MET A 448 -5.10 -18.41 -1.01
N GLY A 449 -5.85 -18.64 0.06
CA GLY A 449 -6.84 -17.70 0.57
C GLY A 449 -7.97 -17.42 -0.42
N TYR A 450 -8.73 -16.35 -0.18
CA TYR A 450 -9.97 -16.04 -0.92
C TYR A 450 -9.93 -14.70 -1.67
N ARG A 451 -8.78 -14.04 -1.75
CA ARG A 451 -8.57 -12.79 -2.49
C ARG A 451 -7.79 -13.09 -3.77
N GLY A 452 -8.19 -12.46 -4.87
CA GLY A 452 -7.39 -12.40 -6.10
C GLY A 452 -6.23 -11.40 -5.99
N CYS A 453 -5.46 -11.25 -7.07
CA CYS A 453 -4.46 -10.18 -7.20
C CYS A 453 -5.01 -8.97 -7.98
N ASP A 454 -4.43 -7.78 -7.79
CA ASP A 454 -4.95 -6.52 -8.36
C ASP A 454 -4.64 -6.31 -9.86
N ILE A 455 -4.03 -7.30 -10.53
CA ILE A 455 -3.53 -7.20 -11.91
C ILE A 455 -4.18 -8.20 -12.87
N VAL A 456 -5.28 -8.84 -12.44
CA VAL A 456 -6.10 -9.78 -13.22
C VAL A 456 -7.56 -9.44 -12.92
N ASP A 457 -8.44 -9.47 -13.92
CA ASP A 457 -9.87 -9.36 -13.69
C ASP A 457 -10.51 -10.74 -13.51
N TYR A 458 -11.11 -10.96 -12.34
CA TYR A 458 -11.63 -12.26 -11.95
C TYR A 458 -13.14 -12.30 -12.08
N HIS A 459 -13.65 -13.23 -12.88
CA HIS A 459 -15.09 -13.43 -13.08
C HIS A 459 -15.50 -14.80 -12.58
N ALA A 460 -16.33 -14.85 -11.55
CA ALA A 460 -16.83 -16.09 -10.97
C ALA A 460 -18.20 -16.44 -11.56
N ILE A 461 -18.37 -17.70 -11.99
CA ILE A 461 -19.65 -18.23 -12.47
C ILE A 461 -20.00 -19.50 -11.70
N GLY A 462 -21.10 -19.44 -10.97
CA GLY A 462 -21.70 -20.55 -10.22
C GLY A 462 -23.03 -20.99 -10.82
N THR A 463 -23.41 -22.23 -10.55
CA THR A 463 -24.74 -22.72 -10.94
C THR A 463 -25.44 -23.44 -9.79
N ASP A 464 -26.73 -23.17 -9.59
CA ASP A 464 -27.57 -23.77 -8.57
C ASP A 464 -28.64 -24.68 -9.19
N ILE A 465 -28.54 -26.00 -8.98
CA ILE A 465 -29.53 -26.97 -9.46
C ILE A 465 -30.59 -27.34 -8.40
N GLY A 466 -30.58 -26.66 -7.25
CA GLY A 466 -31.49 -26.91 -6.12
C GLY A 466 -31.25 -28.25 -5.40
N PHE A 467 -30.10 -28.89 -5.64
CA PHE A 467 -29.71 -30.14 -4.99
C PHE A 467 -28.71 -29.84 -3.89
N THR A 468 -28.84 -30.48 -2.73
CA THR A 468 -27.98 -30.19 -1.58
C THR A 468 -26.90 -31.26 -1.40
N ILE A 469 -25.63 -30.87 -1.46
CA ILE A 469 -24.46 -31.67 -1.08
C ILE A 469 -23.76 -30.95 0.07
N GLY A 470 -23.80 -31.53 1.27
CA GLY A 470 -23.38 -30.82 2.48
C GLY A 470 -24.39 -29.75 2.91
N GLU A 471 -23.98 -28.81 3.75
CA GLU A 471 -24.81 -27.66 4.11
C GLU A 471 -24.72 -26.58 3.03
N PRO A 472 -25.83 -25.98 2.58
CA PRO A 472 -25.82 -24.77 1.75
C PRO A 472 -24.90 -23.69 2.34
N GLN A 473 -24.15 -23.00 1.48
CA GLN A 473 -23.15 -22.00 1.88
C GLN A 473 -23.52 -20.64 1.30
N ASP A 474 -23.14 -19.59 2.03
CA ASP A 474 -23.20 -18.16 1.67
C ASP A 474 -21.77 -17.64 1.81
N PHE A 475 -20.97 -17.85 0.76
CA PHE A 475 -19.57 -17.47 0.68
C PHE A 475 -19.40 -15.99 0.31
N ASP A 476 -20.36 -15.40 -0.41
CA ASP A 476 -20.30 -13.97 -0.78
C ASP A 476 -20.81 -13.01 0.32
N GLY A 477 -21.55 -13.54 1.30
CA GLY A 477 -22.02 -12.82 2.48
C GLY A 477 -23.28 -11.99 2.23
N ASP A 478 -24.02 -12.27 1.14
CA ASP A 478 -25.26 -11.55 0.80
C ASP A 478 -26.48 -11.99 1.63
N GLY A 479 -26.35 -13.06 2.41
CA GLY A 479 -27.39 -13.63 3.27
C GLY A 479 -28.24 -14.72 2.61
N VAL A 480 -27.92 -15.15 1.39
CA VAL A 480 -28.63 -16.16 0.61
C VAL A 480 -27.76 -17.41 0.49
N ASN A 481 -28.09 -18.46 1.25
CA ASN A 481 -27.39 -19.73 1.06
C ASN A 481 -27.81 -20.41 -0.23
N HIS A 482 -26.85 -20.68 -1.11
CA HIS A 482 -27.05 -21.46 -2.32
C HIS A 482 -26.64 -22.93 -2.15
N THR A 483 -27.10 -23.77 -3.07
CA THR A 483 -26.87 -25.22 -3.01
C THR A 483 -25.59 -25.64 -3.74
N THR A 484 -25.68 -26.36 -4.86
CA THR A 484 -24.55 -26.81 -5.67
C THR A 484 -24.97 -26.94 -7.13
N ASP A 485 -23.97 -27.02 -8.02
CA ASP A 485 -24.11 -27.48 -9.41
C ASP A 485 -24.11 -29.02 -9.55
N GLY A 486 -24.18 -29.74 -8.43
CA GLY A 486 -24.13 -31.20 -8.36
C GLY A 486 -22.73 -31.76 -8.05
N LEU A 487 -21.70 -30.92 -7.96
CA LEU A 487 -20.38 -31.30 -7.47
C LEU A 487 -19.78 -30.23 -6.55
N VAL A 488 -19.81 -28.98 -7.01
CA VAL A 488 -19.20 -27.83 -6.37
C VAL A 488 -20.30 -26.94 -5.79
N PRO A 489 -20.17 -26.42 -4.55
CA PRO A 489 -21.13 -25.47 -4.01
C PRO A 489 -21.28 -24.26 -4.95
N THR A 490 -22.51 -23.77 -5.12
CA THR A 490 -22.83 -22.75 -6.14
C THR A 490 -21.91 -21.53 -6.07
N GLU A 491 -21.66 -21.01 -4.87
CA GLU A 491 -20.85 -19.82 -4.66
C GLU A 491 -19.36 -20.10 -4.48
N SER A 492 -18.93 -21.36 -4.50
CA SER A 492 -17.51 -21.72 -4.34
C SER A 492 -16.57 -21.06 -5.37
N PRO A 493 -17.00 -20.63 -6.58
CA PRO A 493 -16.14 -19.86 -7.49
C PRO A 493 -15.82 -18.44 -7.01
N TYR A 494 -16.58 -17.88 -6.06
CA TYR A 494 -16.43 -16.50 -5.60
C TYR A 494 -15.05 -16.22 -4.97
N LEU A 495 -14.51 -15.03 -5.24
CA LEU A 495 -13.36 -14.43 -4.55
C LEU A 495 -13.80 -13.10 -3.95
N GLU A 496 -13.26 -12.76 -2.77
CA GLU A 496 -13.62 -11.55 -2.02
C GLU A 496 -13.54 -10.30 -2.91
N GLY A 497 -14.68 -9.62 -3.07
CA GLY A 497 -14.78 -8.37 -3.82
C GLY A 497 -14.85 -8.52 -5.35
N CYS A 498 -14.83 -9.75 -5.88
CA CYS A 498 -14.94 -10.04 -7.31
C CYS A 498 -16.42 -10.30 -7.71
N PRO A 499 -16.82 -10.03 -8.95
CA PRO A 499 -18.17 -10.36 -9.42
C PRO A 499 -18.48 -11.86 -9.37
N LEU A 500 -19.68 -12.21 -8.90
CA LEU A 500 -20.24 -13.56 -8.98
C LEU A 500 -21.53 -13.56 -9.80
N TYR A 501 -21.58 -14.40 -10.83
CA TYR A 501 -22.77 -14.67 -11.62
C TYR A 501 -23.33 -16.04 -11.29
N ILE A 502 -24.57 -16.11 -10.81
CA ILE A 502 -25.25 -17.36 -10.49
C ILE A 502 -26.36 -17.63 -11.51
N VAL A 503 -26.28 -18.80 -12.15
CA VAL A 503 -27.40 -19.36 -12.94
C VAL A 503 -28.16 -20.34 -12.06
N SER A 504 -29.48 -20.42 -12.19
CA SER A 504 -30.30 -21.38 -11.45
C SER A 504 -31.20 -22.18 -12.37
N GLY A 505 -31.23 -23.50 -12.18
CA GLY A 505 -32.09 -24.36 -12.97
C GLY A 505 -32.03 -25.83 -12.58
N LYS A 506 -31.76 -26.71 -13.55
CA LYS A 506 -31.84 -28.17 -13.33
C LYS A 506 -30.66 -28.90 -13.95
N ALA A 507 -30.27 -30.00 -13.32
CA ALA A 507 -29.30 -30.91 -13.89
C ALA A 507 -29.82 -31.66 -15.13
N TRP A 508 -28.89 -32.10 -15.97
CA TRP A 508 -29.17 -33.00 -17.09
C TRP A 508 -29.91 -34.27 -16.64
N PRO A 509 -30.88 -34.79 -17.43
CA PRO A 509 -31.36 -34.30 -18.73
C PRO A 509 -32.52 -33.29 -18.65
N MET A 510 -32.85 -32.80 -17.45
CA MET A 510 -33.99 -31.90 -17.23
C MET A 510 -33.64 -30.41 -17.39
N GLY A 511 -32.35 -30.10 -17.44
CA GLY A 511 -31.76 -28.80 -17.73
C GLY A 511 -30.27 -28.96 -18.10
N ASP A 512 -29.56 -27.85 -18.14
CA ASP A 512 -28.14 -27.73 -18.53
C ASP A 512 -27.30 -26.98 -17.49
N ASP A 513 -27.79 -26.96 -16.25
CA ASP A 513 -27.25 -26.17 -15.14
C ASP A 513 -26.32 -26.99 -14.21
N ASP A 514 -26.06 -28.26 -14.53
CA ASP A 514 -25.13 -29.08 -13.75
C ASP A 514 -23.66 -28.75 -14.06
N HIS A 515 -22.78 -29.21 -13.16
CA HIS A 515 -21.34 -28.94 -13.16
C HIS A 515 -20.65 -29.13 -14.51
N ILE A 516 -21.04 -30.13 -15.31
CA ILE A 516 -20.44 -30.40 -16.63
C ILE A 516 -21.19 -29.65 -17.73
N SER A 517 -22.53 -29.66 -17.68
CA SER A 517 -23.37 -29.05 -18.72
C SER A 517 -23.21 -27.53 -18.82
N GLN A 518 -22.89 -26.85 -17.71
CA GLN A 518 -22.64 -25.40 -17.69
C GLN A 518 -21.57 -24.96 -18.70
N MET A 519 -20.54 -25.78 -18.91
CA MET A 519 -19.51 -25.50 -19.93
C MET A 519 -19.81 -26.15 -21.27
N ALA A 520 -20.40 -27.34 -21.29
CA ALA A 520 -20.60 -28.06 -22.54
C ALA A 520 -21.71 -27.45 -23.42
N VAL A 521 -22.84 -27.06 -22.82
CA VAL A 521 -24.07 -26.76 -23.58
C VAL A 521 -24.87 -25.55 -23.09
N ASN A 522 -24.63 -25.07 -21.87
CA ASN A 522 -25.43 -23.98 -21.29
C ASN A 522 -25.23 -22.65 -22.04
N GLY A 523 -26.28 -22.24 -22.75
CA GLY A 523 -26.24 -21.05 -23.60
C GLY A 523 -26.20 -19.73 -22.82
N GLU A 524 -26.62 -19.73 -21.56
CA GLU A 524 -26.60 -18.55 -20.69
C GLU A 524 -25.20 -18.29 -20.16
N VAL A 525 -24.56 -19.33 -19.61
CA VAL A 525 -23.16 -19.29 -19.18
C VAL A 525 -22.24 -18.88 -20.34
N HIS A 526 -22.42 -19.49 -21.52
CA HIS A 526 -21.62 -19.14 -22.71
C HIS A 526 -21.80 -17.68 -23.12
N ARG A 527 -23.01 -17.14 -23.01
CA ARG A 527 -23.27 -15.74 -23.36
C ARG A 527 -22.59 -14.81 -22.35
N TYR A 528 -22.67 -15.11 -21.06
CA TYR A 528 -22.00 -14.31 -20.04
C TYR A 528 -20.47 -14.32 -20.21
N ILE A 529 -19.86 -15.48 -20.50
CA ILE A 529 -18.42 -15.56 -20.83
C ILE A 529 -18.07 -14.66 -22.03
N ILE A 530 -18.90 -14.68 -23.08
CA ILE A 530 -18.68 -13.83 -24.27
C ILE A 530 -18.85 -12.36 -23.94
N ASP A 531 -19.83 -12.00 -23.11
CA ASP A 531 -20.09 -10.61 -22.72
C ASP A 531 -18.97 -10.04 -21.84
N ILE A 532 -18.24 -10.89 -21.10
CA ILE A 532 -17.03 -10.51 -20.35
C ILE A 532 -15.87 -10.20 -21.30
N LEU A 533 -15.59 -11.10 -22.25
CA LEU A 533 -14.39 -11.02 -23.10
C LEU A 533 -14.51 -10.00 -24.26
N ALA A 534 -15.57 -9.19 -24.33
CA ALA A 534 -15.98 -8.46 -25.54
C ALA A 534 -15.91 -6.94 -25.40
#